data_AF-A0A1Y2VD25-F1
#
_entry.id   AF-A0A1Y2VD25-F1
#
_cell.length_a   1.000
_cell.length_b   1.000
_cell.length_c   1.000
_cell.angle_alpha   90.00
_cell.angle_beta   90.00
_cell.angle_gamma   90.00
#
_symmetry.space_group_name_H-M   'P 1'
#
loop_
_entity.id
_entity.type
_entity.pdbx_description
1 polymer ?
#
loop_
_entity_poly.entity_id
_entity_poly.type
_entity_poly.pdbx_seq_one_letter_code
_entity_poly.pdbx_strand_id
1 'polypeptide(L)'
;MSVPNASSSSQTSGAARLLQRQLKEMHTSPDLSGISVGLAKESNVFEWEVILMINDECKYYGGAYFRAIMTFPPEYPHLPPKIVFQNPVPFHPNIYPNGELCISILHPPEEDKYGYESAAERWSPVQTPETILLSVLSLFNEPNDESPANLDAAKLLRAEREGGPKEFRKRVRKCVRESLGED
;
A
#
# COMPACT_ATOMS: atom_id res chain seq x y z
N MET A 1 0.56 54.74 17.50
CA MET A 1 0.71 53.48 18.24
C MET A 1 0.18 52.35 17.36
N SER A 2 0.93 51.25 17.32
CA SER A 2 0.87 50.05 16.46
C SER A 2 -0.51 49.38 16.38
N VAL A 3 -0.86 48.60 15.35
CA VAL A 3 -0.24 47.29 14.98
C VAL A 3 -0.45 46.89 13.51
N PRO A 4 0.53 46.22 12.86
CA PRO A 4 0.34 45.57 11.57
C PRO A 4 -0.24 44.15 11.74
N ASN A 5 -1.13 43.78 10.82
CA ASN A 5 -1.79 42.48 10.76
C ASN A 5 -0.78 41.43 10.25
N ALA A 6 -0.38 40.49 11.11
CA ALA A 6 0.49 39.39 10.73
C ALA A 6 -0.33 38.32 9.99
N SER A 7 -0.04 38.14 8.70
CA SER A 7 -0.46 36.97 7.95
C SER A 7 0.09 35.71 8.63
N SER A 8 -0.79 34.87 9.17
CA SER A 8 -0.43 33.59 9.78
C SER A 8 0.07 32.63 8.70
N SER A 9 1.39 32.58 8.50
CA SER A 9 2.01 31.44 7.82
C SER A 9 1.77 30.20 8.69
N SER A 10 0.93 29.27 8.25
CA SER A 10 0.77 27.99 8.95
C SER A 10 2.13 27.30 8.98
N GLN A 11 2.72 27.13 10.17
CA GLN A 11 3.93 26.33 10.30
C GLN A 11 3.59 24.89 9.88
N THR A 12 4.18 24.45 8.77
CA THR A 12 4.09 23.06 8.30
C THR A 12 4.63 22.13 9.39
N SER A 13 3.85 21.15 9.83
CA SER A 13 4.26 20.22 10.88
C SER A 13 5.52 19.43 10.50
N GLY A 14 6.23 18.90 11.51
CA GLY A 14 7.41 18.05 11.27
C GLY A 14 7.11 16.85 10.37
N ALA A 15 5.96 16.20 10.59
CA ALA A 15 5.45 15.12 9.76
C ALA A 15 5.25 15.56 8.30
N ALA A 16 4.59 16.71 8.08
CA ALA A 16 4.36 17.24 6.74
C ALA A 16 5.66 17.57 6.00
N ARG A 17 6.66 18.13 6.69
CA ARG A 17 8.00 18.37 6.10
C ARG A 17 8.72 17.07 5.73
N LEU A 18 8.61 16.04 6.56
CA LEU A 18 9.17 14.71 6.29
C LEU A 18 8.53 14.08 5.06
N LEU A 19 7.19 14.09 4.99
CA LEU A 19 6.43 13.53 3.86
C LEU A 19 6.76 14.25 2.54
N GLN A 20 6.86 15.58 2.54
CA GLN A 20 7.29 16.33 1.35
C GLN A 20 8.68 15.90 0.86
N ARG A 21 9.61 15.66 1.79
CA ARG A 21 10.95 15.19 1.44
C ARG A 21 10.92 13.78 0.86
N GLN A 22 10.24 12.85 1.52
CA GLN A 22 10.15 11.45 1.08
C GLN A 22 9.45 11.33 -0.28
N LEU A 23 8.38 12.09 -0.52
CA LEU A 23 7.71 12.10 -1.82
C LEU A 23 8.67 12.51 -2.95
N LYS A 24 9.49 13.54 -2.69
CA LYS A 24 10.50 14.00 -3.65
C LYS A 24 11.60 12.96 -3.87
N GLU A 25 12.06 12.29 -2.81
CA GLU A 25 13.06 11.21 -2.89
C GLU A 25 12.56 10.05 -3.77
N MET A 26 11.29 9.67 -3.62
CA MET A 26 10.67 8.60 -4.41
C MET A 26 10.64 8.87 -5.91
N HIS A 27 10.48 10.13 -6.34
CA HIS A 27 10.54 10.48 -7.78
C HIS A 27 11.92 10.27 -8.41
N THR A 28 12.95 10.09 -7.58
CA THR A 28 14.33 9.83 -8.03
C THR A 28 14.81 8.42 -7.71
N SER A 29 13.98 7.58 -7.08
CA SER A 29 14.37 6.23 -6.71
C SER A 29 14.32 5.29 -7.93
N PRO A 30 15.41 4.56 -8.23
CA PRO A 30 15.42 3.56 -9.30
C PRO A 30 14.64 2.29 -8.93
N ASP A 31 14.43 2.03 -7.63
CA ASP A 31 13.85 0.77 -7.13
C ASP A 31 12.32 0.73 -7.26
N LEU A 32 11.69 1.86 -7.54
CA LEU A 32 10.23 2.01 -7.69
C LEU A 32 9.76 1.85 -9.14
N SER A 33 10.48 1.07 -9.95
CA SER A 33 10.01 0.70 -11.29
C SER A 33 8.63 0.02 -11.20
N GLY A 34 7.66 0.50 -11.97
CA GLY A 34 6.28 0.02 -11.90
C GLY A 34 5.43 0.68 -10.80
N ILE A 35 5.92 1.72 -10.13
CA ILE A 35 5.12 2.51 -9.19
C ILE A 35 5.10 3.97 -9.61
N SER A 36 3.92 4.59 -9.60
CA SER A 36 3.76 6.04 -9.66
C SER A 36 3.14 6.54 -8.36
N VAL A 37 3.68 7.66 -7.84
CA VAL A 37 3.18 8.29 -6.62
C VAL A 37 3.01 9.79 -6.79
N GLY A 38 1.93 10.32 -6.23
CA GLY A 38 1.64 11.74 -6.19
C GLY A 38 0.71 12.10 -5.02
N LEU A 39 0.47 13.38 -4.82
CA LEU A 39 -0.55 13.81 -3.86
C LEU A 39 -1.93 13.56 -4.46
N ALA A 40 -2.83 12.95 -3.68
CA ALA A 40 -4.22 12.79 -4.11
C ALA A 40 -4.92 14.16 -4.27
N LYS A 41 -4.49 15.14 -3.46
CA LYS A 41 -4.88 16.56 -3.56
C LYS A 41 -3.66 17.42 -3.28
N GLU A 42 -3.38 18.40 -4.13
CA GLU A 42 -2.20 19.28 -4.00
C GLU A 42 -2.11 19.99 -2.63
N SER A 43 -3.26 20.26 -2.00
CA SER A 43 -3.34 20.91 -0.69
C SER A 43 -3.11 19.98 0.50
N ASN A 44 -3.02 18.65 0.30
CA ASN A 44 -2.93 17.67 1.38
C ASN A 44 -1.74 16.73 1.20
N VAL A 45 -0.64 17.01 1.90
CA VAL A 45 0.56 16.14 1.91
C VAL A 45 0.36 14.82 2.65
N PHE A 46 -0.73 14.64 3.40
CA PHE A 46 -1.01 13.41 4.16
C PHE A 46 -1.84 12.38 3.38
N GLU A 47 -2.18 12.65 2.11
CA GLU A 47 -2.96 11.72 1.28
C GLU A 47 -2.33 11.59 -0.10
N TRP A 48 -1.80 10.42 -0.40
CA TRP A 48 -1.09 10.15 -1.65
C TRP A 48 -1.90 9.19 -2.51
N GLU A 49 -1.92 9.45 -3.81
CA GLU A 49 -2.39 8.50 -4.80
C GLU A 49 -1.20 7.67 -5.28
N VAL A 50 -1.39 6.35 -5.29
CA VAL A 50 -0.39 5.38 -5.71
C VAL A 50 -0.97 4.57 -6.85
N ILE A 51 -0.22 4.44 -7.93
CA ILE A 51 -0.51 3.56 -9.05
C ILE A 51 0.54 2.45 -9.07
N LEU A 52 0.09 1.20 -8.98
CA LEU A 52 0.91 0.02 -9.11
C LEU A 52 0.71 -0.60 -10.50
N MET A 53 1.80 -0.65 -11.26
CA MET A 53 1.92 -1.29 -12.56
C MET A 53 2.73 -2.57 -12.38
N ILE A 54 2.05 -3.70 -12.33
CA ILE A 54 2.68 -4.99 -12.04
C ILE A 54 3.31 -5.55 -13.32
N ASN A 55 4.60 -5.89 -13.25
CA ASN A 55 5.35 -6.47 -14.37
C ASN A 55 4.64 -7.71 -14.94
N ASP A 56 4.58 -7.82 -16.27
CA ASP A 56 3.95 -8.93 -17.01
C ASP A 56 4.45 -10.33 -16.61
N GLU A 57 5.70 -10.45 -16.15
CA GLU A 57 6.30 -11.69 -15.68
C GLU A 57 5.71 -12.17 -14.33
N CYS A 58 4.98 -11.32 -13.61
CA CYS A 58 4.31 -11.69 -12.36
C CYS A 58 3.26 -12.78 -12.60
N LYS A 59 3.45 -13.92 -11.92
CA LYS A 59 2.69 -15.17 -12.11
C LYS A 59 1.17 -14.96 -12.13
N TYR A 60 0.65 -14.24 -11.14
CA TYR A 60 -0.80 -14.08 -10.96
C TYR A 60 -1.31 -12.72 -11.44
N TYR A 61 -0.55 -11.64 -11.21
CA TYR A 61 -1.01 -10.27 -11.39
C TYR A 61 -0.29 -9.52 -12.52
N GLY A 62 0.53 -10.19 -13.33
CA GLY A 62 1.26 -9.51 -14.40
C GLY A 62 0.35 -8.73 -15.35
N GLY A 63 0.75 -7.50 -15.66
CA GLY A 63 -0.01 -6.54 -16.46
C GLY A 63 -1.06 -5.75 -15.68
N ALA A 64 -1.19 -5.94 -14.36
CA ALA A 64 -2.20 -5.22 -13.57
C ALA A 64 -1.87 -3.74 -13.39
N TYR A 65 -2.92 -2.92 -13.33
CA TYR A 65 -2.87 -1.49 -13.08
C TYR A 65 -3.78 -1.13 -11.89
N PHE A 66 -3.24 -1.17 -10.67
CA PHE A 66 -4.03 -0.94 -9.47
C PHE A 66 -3.81 0.44 -8.87
N ARG A 67 -4.91 1.15 -8.60
CA ARG A 67 -4.89 2.43 -7.89
C ARG A 67 -5.13 2.22 -6.40
N ALA A 68 -4.37 2.93 -5.56
CA ALA A 68 -4.55 2.93 -4.12
C ALA A 68 -4.40 4.35 -3.56
N ILE A 69 -5.03 4.59 -2.40
CA ILE A 69 -4.83 5.80 -1.61
C ILE A 69 -4.02 5.42 -0.38
N MET A 70 -2.89 6.10 -0.16
CA MET A 70 -2.06 5.99 1.03
C MET A 70 -2.30 7.21 1.91
N THR A 71 -2.83 7.00 3.11
CA THR A 71 -3.17 8.07 4.06
C THR A 71 -2.27 8.01 5.28
N PHE A 72 -1.61 9.12 5.58
CA PHE A 72 -0.68 9.25 6.69
C PHE A 72 -1.36 9.88 7.92
N PRO A 73 -1.13 9.35 9.13
CA PRO A 73 -1.60 9.99 10.35
C PRO A 73 -0.78 11.25 10.69
N PRO A 74 -1.32 12.22 11.44
CA PRO A 74 -0.56 13.36 11.95
C PRO A 74 0.69 12.98 12.75
N GLU A 75 0.67 11.81 13.39
CA GLU A 75 1.75 11.23 14.20
C GLU A 75 2.86 10.57 13.36
N TYR A 76 2.75 10.54 12.02
CA TYR A 76 3.79 10.00 11.15
C TYR A 76 5.15 10.69 11.44
N PRO A 77 6.27 9.93 11.58
CA PRO A 77 6.46 8.50 11.31
C PRO A 77 6.27 7.57 12.52
N HIS A 78 5.75 8.05 13.65
CA HIS A 78 5.55 7.19 14.82
C HIS A 78 4.43 6.16 14.63
N LEU A 79 3.40 6.50 13.84
CA LEU A 79 2.35 5.58 13.41
C LEU A 79 2.42 5.33 11.89
N PRO A 80 2.06 4.12 11.42
CA PRO A 80 2.09 3.77 10.01
C PRO A 80 0.99 4.49 9.22
N PRO A 81 1.17 4.66 7.89
CA PRO A 81 0.06 5.02 7.02
C PRO A 81 -0.93 3.86 6.86
N LYS A 82 -2.09 4.16 6.28
CA LYS A 82 -3.04 3.16 5.77
C LYS A 82 -2.99 3.14 4.25
N ILE A 83 -3.15 1.97 3.63
CA ILE A 83 -3.30 1.83 2.18
C ILE A 83 -4.66 1.21 1.87
N VAL A 84 -5.44 1.88 1.02
CA VAL A 84 -6.74 1.39 0.54
C VAL A 84 -6.74 1.37 -0.98
N PHE A 85 -6.80 0.17 -1.55
CA PHE A 85 -6.98 -0.04 -2.98
C PHE A 85 -8.37 0.44 -3.42
N GLN A 86 -8.39 1.14 -4.55
CA GLN A 86 -9.58 1.69 -5.15
C GLN A 86 -10.18 0.70 -6.15
N ASN A 87 -11.41 0.96 -6.60
CA ASN A 87 -12.03 0.10 -7.59
C ASN A 87 -11.29 0.13 -8.94
N PRO A 88 -11.11 -1.04 -9.59
CA PRO A 88 -11.46 -2.37 -9.08
C PRO A 88 -10.49 -2.84 -7.98
N VAL A 89 -11.05 -3.29 -6.85
CA VAL A 89 -10.26 -3.79 -5.70
C VAL A 89 -9.56 -5.10 -6.10
N PRO A 90 -8.24 -5.23 -5.90
CA PRO A 90 -7.53 -6.46 -6.22
C PRO A 90 -8.07 -7.65 -5.42
N PHE A 91 -8.36 -8.75 -6.10
CA PHE A 91 -8.65 -10.02 -5.43
C PHE A 91 -7.35 -10.64 -4.91
N HIS A 92 -7.00 -10.37 -3.65
CA HIS A 92 -5.72 -10.73 -3.06
C HIS A 92 -5.87 -11.24 -1.61
N PRO A 93 -5.10 -12.26 -1.15
CA PRO A 93 -5.18 -12.79 0.22
C PRO A 93 -5.06 -11.75 1.34
N ASN A 94 -4.20 -10.75 1.16
CA ASN A 94 -3.92 -9.71 2.16
C ASN A 94 -4.66 -8.37 1.91
N ILE A 95 -5.64 -8.33 1.01
CA ILE A 95 -6.46 -7.13 0.76
C ILE A 95 -7.90 -7.46 1.11
N TYR A 96 -8.47 -6.72 2.06
CA TYR A 96 -9.87 -6.87 2.45
C TYR A 96 -10.81 -6.53 1.28
N PRO A 97 -12.06 -7.02 1.29
CA PRO A 97 -13.04 -6.67 0.25
C PRO A 97 -13.33 -5.17 0.12
N ASN A 98 -13.07 -4.38 1.17
CA ASN A 98 -13.18 -2.91 1.14
C ASN A 98 -11.94 -2.20 0.55
N GLY A 99 -10.92 -2.96 0.14
CA GLY A 99 -9.66 -2.45 -0.43
C GLY A 99 -8.54 -2.22 0.57
N GLU A 100 -8.79 -2.32 1.88
CA GLU A 100 -7.75 -2.11 2.89
C GLU A 100 -6.68 -3.20 2.83
N LEU A 101 -5.42 -2.80 2.75
CA LEU A 101 -4.27 -3.70 2.77
C LEU A 101 -3.86 -4.05 4.20
N CYS A 102 -3.63 -5.33 4.47
CA CYS A 102 -3.24 -5.84 5.78
C CYS A 102 -1.92 -6.61 5.68
N ILE A 103 -0.81 -5.97 6.07
CA ILE A 103 0.52 -6.58 6.15
C ILE A 103 1.27 -6.04 7.37
N SER A 104 2.19 -6.85 7.91
CA SER A 104 2.89 -6.59 9.17
C SER A 104 3.55 -5.21 9.23
N ILE A 105 4.17 -4.74 8.14
CA ILE A 105 4.83 -3.42 8.08
C ILE A 105 3.87 -2.24 8.33
N LEU A 106 2.56 -2.45 8.18
CA LEU A 106 1.51 -1.46 8.46
C LEU A 106 0.86 -1.64 9.83
N HIS A 107 1.25 -2.67 10.60
CA HIS A 107 0.77 -2.87 11.97
C HIS A 107 1.53 -1.96 12.93
N PRO A 108 0.83 -1.24 13.83
CA PRO A 108 1.45 -0.39 14.84
C PRO A 108 2.49 -1.15 15.68
N PRO A 109 3.48 -0.44 16.25
CA PRO A 109 4.58 -1.03 17.04
C PRO A 109 4.16 -1.59 18.41
N GLU A 110 2.86 -1.76 18.68
CA GLU A 110 2.36 -2.30 19.95
C GLU A 110 2.89 -3.73 20.20
N GLU A 111 3.00 -4.14 21.47
CA GLU A 111 3.32 -5.53 21.82
C GLU A 111 2.26 -6.46 21.21
N ASP A 112 2.72 -7.46 20.45
CA ASP A 112 1.82 -8.47 19.92
C ASP A 112 1.22 -9.28 21.06
N LYS A 113 -0.03 -8.95 21.43
CA LYS A 113 -0.77 -9.68 22.47
C LYS A 113 -0.89 -11.17 22.17
N TYR A 114 -0.73 -11.58 20.92
CA TYR A 114 -0.89 -12.96 20.47
C TYR A 114 0.41 -13.60 19.95
N GLY A 115 1.50 -12.84 19.82
CA GLY A 115 2.82 -13.33 19.41
C GLY A 115 2.90 -13.93 18.00
N TYR A 116 2.01 -13.53 17.08
CA TYR A 116 2.01 -13.97 15.70
C TYR A 116 3.08 -13.29 14.84
N GLU A 117 3.54 -12.09 15.21
CA GLU A 117 4.51 -11.30 14.44
C GLU A 117 5.70 -10.88 15.28
N SER A 118 6.89 -10.88 14.66
CA SER A 118 8.07 -10.28 15.26
C SER A 118 7.94 -8.76 15.27
N ALA A 119 8.43 -8.10 16.32
CA ALA A 119 8.51 -6.64 16.37
C ALA A 119 9.31 -6.05 15.19
N ALA A 120 10.25 -6.82 14.61
CA ALA A 120 11.02 -6.41 13.45
C ALA A 120 10.21 -6.40 12.13
N GLU A 121 9.11 -7.15 12.08
CA GLU A 121 8.22 -7.23 10.92
C GLU A 121 7.15 -6.12 10.94
N ARG A 122 7.01 -5.43 12.07
CA ARG A 122 6.03 -4.37 12.31
C ARG A 122 6.53 -2.99 11.89
N TRP A 123 5.60 -2.03 11.87
CA TRP A 123 5.94 -0.64 11.62
C TRP A 123 6.99 -0.13 12.61
N SER A 124 7.97 0.58 12.08
CA SER A 124 8.90 1.37 12.88
C SER A 124 9.24 2.66 12.14
N PRO A 125 9.62 3.75 12.85
CA PRO A 125 9.90 5.04 12.22
C PRO A 125 11.09 5.06 11.23
N VAL A 126 11.85 3.96 11.13
CA VAL A 126 12.91 3.81 10.12
C VAL A 126 12.36 3.42 8.74
N GLN A 127 11.13 2.90 8.69
CA GLN A 127 10.44 2.56 7.44
C GLN A 127 9.96 3.83 6.73
N THR A 128 9.89 3.77 5.40
CA THR A 128 9.48 4.89 4.54
C THR A 128 8.31 4.48 3.66
N PRO A 129 7.63 5.42 2.98
CA PRO A 129 6.60 5.06 1.99
C PRO A 129 7.18 4.17 0.89
N GLU A 130 8.44 4.38 0.50
CA GLU A 130 9.16 3.53 -0.45
C GLU A 130 9.30 2.08 0.06
N THR A 131 9.78 1.86 1.29
CA THR A 131 9.94 0.49 1.82
C THR A 131 8.61 -0.24 1.96
N ILE A 132 7.53 0.49 2.27
CA ILE A 132 6.16 -0.04 2.23
C ILE A 132 5.80 -0.49 0.81
N LEU A 133 5.95 0.37 -0.21
CA LEU A 133 5.53 0.02 -1.56
C LEU A 133 6.37 -1.09 -2.19
N LEU A 134 7.66 -1.20 -1.84
CA LEU A 134 8.49 -2.35 -2.21
C LEU A 134 7.98 -3.66 -1.59
N SER A 135 7.48 -3.60 -0.36
CA SER A 135 6.83 -4.74 0.31
C SER A 135 5.51 -5.10 -0.39
N VAL A 136 4.73 -4.10 -0.85
CA VAL A 136 3.51 -4.33 -1.64
C VAL A 136 3.82 -5.01 -2.98
N LEU A 137 4.83 -4.56 -3.73
CA LEU A 137 5.23 -5.22 -4.98
C LEU A 137 5.67 -6.67 -4.75
N SER A 138 6.48 -6.90 -3.71
CA SER A 138 6.89 -8.25 -3.32
C SER A 138 5.69 -9.15 -3.02
N LEU A 139 4.67 -8.61 -2.35
CA LEU A 139 3.45 -9.33 -2.02
C LEU A 139 2.63 -9.72 -3.25
N PHE A 140 2.55 -8.87 -4.28
CA PHE A 140 1.90 -9.22 -5.54
C PHE A 140 2.67 -10.31 -6.30
N ASN A 141 4.01 -10.28 -6.25
CA ASN A 141 4.84 -11.32 -6.86
C ASN A 141 4.68 -12.67 -6.14
N GLU A 142 4.65 -12.66 -4.81
CA GLU A 142 4.53 -13.84 -3.97
C GLU A 142 3.40 -13.67 -2.93
N PRO A 143 2.14 -13.96 -3.31
CA PRO A 143 1.01 -13.78 -2.40
C PRO A 143 1.10 -14.67 -1.16
N ASN A 144 0.78 -14.12 0.01
CA ASN A 144 0.89 -14.80 1.30
C ASN A 144 -0.50 -15.22 1.85
N ASP A 145 -0.68 -16.51 2.15
CA ASP A 145 -1.92 -17.08 2.70
C ASP A 145 -1.85 -17.48 4.19
N GLU A 146 -0.77 -17.14 4.91
CA GLU A 146 -0.59 -17.48 6.34
C GLU A 146 -1.45 -16.61 7.27
N SER A 147 -1.54 -15.30 6.98
CA SER A 147 -2.36 -14.32 7.72
C SER A 147 -3.27 -13.50 6.79
N PRO A 148 -4.30 -14.12 6.18
CA PRO A 148 -5.07 -13.48 5.12
C PRO A 148 -6.19 -12.56 5.65
N ALA A 149 -6.28 -11.37 5.07
CA ALA A 149 -7.42 -10.46 5.17
C ALA A 149 -8.64 -10.95 4.37
N ASN A 150 -8.40 -11.71 3.30
CA ASN A 150 -9.40 -12.28 2.42
C ASN A 150 -9.29 -13.80 2.43
N LEU A 151 -10.13 -14.42 3.26
CA LEU A 151 -10.15 -15.88 3.45
C LEU A 151 -10.49 -16.64 2.16
N ASP A 152 -11.30 -16.07 1.27
CA ASP A 152 -11.67 -16.71 0.01
C ASP A 152 -10.48 -16.74 -0.96
N ALA A 153 -9.81 -15.60 -1.14
CA ALA A 153 -8.59 -15.52 -1.94
C ALA A 153 -7.49 -16.47 -1.43
N ALA A 154 -7.29 -16.52 -0.11
CA ALA A 154 -6.31 -17.42 0.50
C ALA A 154 -6.63 -18.90 0.27
N LYS A 155 -7.89 -19.32 0.47
CA LYS A 155 -8.33 -20.70 0.22
C LYS A 155 -8.12 -21.10 -1.23
N LEU A 156 -8.50 -20.25 -2.17
CA LEU A 156 -8.32 -20.53 -3.60
C LEU A 156 -6.85 -20.59 -3.99
N LEU A 157 -6.01 -19.70 -3.46
CA LEU A 157 -4.56 -19.71 -3.70
C LEU A 157 -3.93 -21.01 -3.20
N ARG A 158 -4.27 -21.44 -1.98
CA ARG A 158 -3.77 -22.69 -1.40
C ARG A 158 -4.18 -23.89 -2.24
N ALA A 159 -5.46 -23.98 -2.60
CA ALA A 159 -5.96 -25.05 -3.45
C ALA A 159 -5.24 -25.10 -4.80
N GLU A 160 -5.00 -23.96 -5.46
CA GLU A 160 -4.26 -23.92 -6.73
C GLU A 160 -2.77 -24.32 -6.54
N ARG A 161 -2.12 -23.91 -5.43
CA ARG A 161 -0.75 -24.32 -5.09
C ARG A 161 -0.62 -25.82 -4.86
N GLU A 162 -1.64 -26.45 -4.31
CA GLU A 162 -1.72 -27.90 -4.05
C GLU A 162 -2.15 -28.72 -5.30
N GLY A 163 -2.24 -28.09 -6.47
CA GLY A 163 -2.59 -28.76 -7.74
C GLY A 163 -4.08 -28.86 -8.03
N GLY A 164 -4.91 -28.17 -7.25
CA GLY A 164 -6.36 -28.07 -7.46
C GLY A 164 -6.76 -27.13 -8.62
N PRO A 165 -8.06 -26.80 -8.72
CA PRO A 165 -8.58 -25.93 -9.78
C PRO A 165 -7.94 -24.54 -9.79
N LYS A 166 -7.72 -23.98 -11.00
CA LYS A 166 -7.10 -22.66 -11.20
C LYS A 166 -8.07 -21.47 -11.00
N GLU A 167 -8.95 -21.58 -10.01
CA GLU A 167 -9.99 -20.57 -9.75
C GLU A 167 -9.40 -19.27 -9.18
N PHE A 168 -8.33 -19.36 -8.38
CA PHE A 168 -7.62 -18.17 -7.92
C PHE A 168 -7.11 -17.35 -9.09
N ARG A 169 -6.32 -17.97 -9.98
CA ARG A 169 -5.80 -17.32 -11.17
C ARG A 169 -6.91 -16.77 -12.06
N LYS A 170 -8.02 -17.50 -12.24
CA LYS A 170 -9.14 -17.04 -13.06
C LYS A 170 -9.76 -15.74 -12.52
N ARG A 171 -9.99 -15.66 -11.21
CA ARG A 171 -10.53 -14.45 -10.56
C ARG A 171 -9.53 -13.30 -10.61
N VAL A 172 -8.26 -13.55 -10.30
CA VAL A 172 -7.21 -12.54 -10.40
C VAL A 172 -7.15 -11.97 -11.82
N ARG A 173 -7.13 -12.83 -12.85
CA ARG A 173 -7.05 -12.38 -14.24
C ARG A 173 -8.27 -11.58 -14.68
N LYS A 174 -9.44 -11.80 -14.08
CA LYS A 174 -10.60 -10.92 -14.26
C LYS A 174 -10.32 -9.52 -13.68
N CYS A 175 -9.87 -9.44 -12.43
CA CYS A 175 -9.51 -8.15 -11.81
C CYS A 175 -8.40 -7.41 -12.57
N VAL A 176 -7.43 -8.13 -13.15
CA VAL A 176 -6.39 -7.51 -14.00
C VAL A 176 -7.01 -6.80 -15.21
N ARG A 177 -7.94 -7.43 -15.93
CA ARG A 177 -8.62 -6.79 -17.06
C ARG A 177 -9.45 -5.58 -16.65
N GLU A 178 -10.24 -5.73 -15.59
CA GLU A 178 -11.03 -4.62 -15.02
C GLU A 178 -10.12 -3.43 -14.66
N SER A 179 -8.92 -3.70 -14.16
CA SER A 179 -7.94 -2.67 -13.77
C SER A 179 -7.41 -1.85 -14.96
N LEU A 180 -7.47 -2.42 -16.16
CA LEU A 180 -7.10 -1.78 -17.43
C LEU A 180 -8.28 -1.04 -18.09
N GLY A 181 -9.47 -1.10 -17.49
CA GLY A 181 -10.71 -0.62 -18.11
C GLY A 181 -11.22 -1.53 -19.23
N GLU A 182 -10.72 -2.76 -19.28
CA GLU A 182 -11.19 -3.82 -20.16
C GLU A 182 -12.24 -4.64 -19.38
N ASP A 183 -13.50 -4.60 -19.85
CA ASP A 183 -14.71 -5.19 -19.23
C ASP A 183 -15.45 -4.32 -18.19
#